data_AF-A0A8T6ZWA2-F1
#
_entry.id   AF-A0A8T6ZWA2-F1
#
_cell.length_a   1.000
_cell.length_b   1.000
_cell.length_c   1.000
_cell.angle_alpha   90.00
_cell.angle_beta   90.00
_cell.angle_gamma   90.00
#
_symmetry.space_group_name_H-M   'P 1'
#
loop_
_entity.id
_entity.type
_entity.pdbx_description
1 polymer ?
#
loop_
_entity_poly.entity_id
_entity_poly.type
_entity_poly.pdbx_seq_one_letter_code
_entity_poly.pdbx_strand_id
1 'polypeptide(L)'
;MPNEKIVHLAIFEILEAERAVLDKLEGVGSGYNSAEIQVDGFGACSIYMADQGAIDECVVPMDWYKEMVLLGCVANEFPEGYVRAIEAVSTAEDSNQGRARRQWKIVEELRDAI
;
A
#
# COMPACT_ATOMS: atom_id res chain seq x y z
N MET A 1 -3.78 8.53 -24.18
CA MET A 1 -4.90 9.47 -23.95
C MET A 1 -4.62 10.20 -22.63
N PRO A 2 -4.79 11.52 -22.50
CA PRO A 2 -4.13 12.29 -21.44
C PRO A 2 -4.72 12.18 -20.02
N ASN A 3 -5.66 11.25 -19.75
CA ASN A 3 -6.39 11.19 -18.48
C ASN A 3 -6.48 9.78 -17.86
N GLU A 4 -5.63 8.84 -18.29
CA GLU A 4 -5.61 7.52 -17.67
C GLU A 4 -4.83 7.58 -16.35
N LYS A 5 -5.53 7.37 -15.24
CA LYS A 5 -4.89 7.20 -13.93
C LYS A 5 -4.30 5.78 -13.89
N ILE A 6 -2.98 5.68 -13.92
CA ILE A 6 -2.26 4.41 -13.88
C ILE A 6 -1.85 4.13 -12.43
N VAL A 7 -2.06 2.88 -12.00
CA VAL A 7 -1.57 2.36 -10.71
C VAL A 7 -0.58 1.23 -11.01
N HIS A 8 0.60 1.27 -10.39
CA HIS A 8 1.60 0.20 -10.48
C HIS A 8 1.41 -0.76 -9.30
N LEU A 9 1.57 -2.07 -9.56
CA LEU A 9 1.32 -3.15 -8.60
C LEU A 9 2.55 -4.04 -8.47
N ALA A 10 2.82 -4.50 -7.26
CA ALA A 10 3.73 -5.62 -7.01
C ALA A 10 2.87 -6.87 -6.81
N ILE A 11 3.19 -7.94 -7.54
CA ILE A 11 2.43 -9.20 -7.52
C ILE A 11 3.16 -10.20 -6.62
N PHE A 12 2.43 -10.76 -5.66
CA PHE A 12 2.95 -11.76 -4.72
C PHE A 12 2.17 -13.07 -4.90
N GLU A 13 2.89 -14.18 -4.84
CA GLU A 13 2.30 -15.51 -4.77
C GLU A 13 2.20 -15.93 -3.29
N ILE A 14 1.01 -16.34 -2.87
CA ILE A 14 0.75 -16.85 -1.53
C ILE A 14 0.01 -18.18 -1.63
N LEU A 15 0.02 -18.98 -0.55
CA LEU A 15 -0.81 -20.17 -0.49
C LEU A 15 -2.28 -19.77 -0.32
N GLU A 16 -3.20 -20.48 -0.98
CA GLU A 16 -4.65 -20.22 -0.82
C GLU A 16 -5.10 -20.30 0.64
N ALA A 17 -4.46 -21.16 1.45
CA ALA A 17 -4.73 -21.29 2.87
C ALA A 17 -4.37 -20.04 3.69
N GLU A 18 -3.47 -19.19 3.19
CA GLU A 18 -3.04 -17.94 3.84
C GLU A 18 -4.02 -16.78 3.56
N ARG A 19 -4.86 -16.92 2.54
CA ARG A 19 -5.84 -15.89 2.14
C ARG A 19 -6.76 -15.48 3.28
N ALA A 20 -7.29 -16.44 4.04
CA ALA A 20 -8.18 -16.14 5.17
C ALA A 20 -7.49 -15.32 6.28
N VAL A 21 -6.16 -15.50 6.44
CA VAL A 21 -5.38 -14.70 7.39
C VAL A 21 -5.20 -13.29 6.84
N LEU A 22 -4.89 -13.15 5.55
CA LEU A 22 -4.75 -11.87 4.89
C LEU A 22 -6.05 -11.06 4.90
N ASP A 23 -7.19 -11.67 4.55
CA ASP A 23 -8.52 -11.04 4.59
C ASP A 23 -8.84 -10.45 5.98
N LYS A 24 -8.43 -11.14 7.05
CA LYS A 24 -8.62 -10.67 8.42
C LYS A 24 -7.72 -9.48 8.75
N LEU A 25 -6.47 -9.48 8.28
CA LEU A 25 -5.52 -8.39 8.51
C LEU A 25 -5.92 -7.12 7.74
N GLU A 26 -6.42 -7.29 6.51
CA GLU A 26 -6.92 -6.22 5.66
C GLU A 26 -8.28 -5.68 6.12
N GLY A 27 -8.99 -6.42 6.99
CA GLY A 27 -10.26 -6.00 7.54
C GLY A 27 -11.41 -6.11 6.53
N VAL A 28 -11.46 -7.20 5.76
CA VAL A 28 -12.55 -7.44 4.80
C VAL A 28 -13.92 -7.39 5.50
N GLY A 29 -14.82 -6.58 4.97
CA GLY A 29 -16.14 -6.30 5.57
C GLY A 29 -16.11 -5.30 6.72
N SER A 30 -14.95 -4.69 7.00
CA SER A 30 -14.72 -3.68 8.03
C SER A 30 -13.88 -2.52 7.50
N GLY A 31 -14.30 -1.96 6.36
CA GLY A 31 -13.69 -0.77 5.75
C GLY A 31 -12.92 -1.08 4.46
N TYR A 32 -12.60 -2.34 4.20
CA TYR A 32 -12.07 -2.81 2.91
C TYR A 32 -12.91 -3.98 2.39
N ASN A 33 -12.92 -4.12 1.07
CA ASN A 33 -13.45 -5.27 0.35
C ASN A 33 -12.35 -5.91 -0.50
N SER A 34 -12.37 -7.25 -0.59
CA SER A 34 -11.57 -7.97 -1.58
C SER A 34 -12.19 -7.77 -2.96
N ALA A 35 -11.36 -7.52 -3.96
CA ALA A 35 -11.73 -7.48 -5.35
C ALA A 35 -10.72 -8.29 -6.18
N GLU A 36 -11.12 -8.64 -7.39
CA GLU A 36 -10.25 -9.32 -8.35
C GLU A 36 -10.03 -8.42 -9.55
N ILE A 37 -8.79 -8.33 -9.99
CA ILE A 37 -8.40 -7.63 -11.22
C ILE A 37 -7.67 -8.59 -12.15
N GLN A 38 -7.79 -8.35 -13.45
CA GLN A 38 -7.00 -9.07 -14.45
C GLN A 38 -5.69 -8.32 -14.66
N VAL A 39 -4.57 -9.02 -14.46
CA VAL A 39 -3.22 -8.48 -14.64
C VAL A 39 -2.56 -9.22 -15.78
N ASP A 40 -2.05 -8.47 -16.77
CA ASP A 40 -1.39 -9.04 -17.93
C ASP A 40 -0.20 -9.91 -17.53
N GLY A 41 -0.19 -11.15 -18.00
CA GLY A 41 0.85 -12.14 -17.69
C GLY A 41 0.64 -12.93 -16.39
N PHE A 42 -0.24 -12.49 -15.50
CA PHE A 42 -0.52 -13.14 -14.20
C PHE A 42 -1.95 -13.66 -14.06
N GLY A 43 -2.89 -13.15 -14.87
CA GLY A 43 -4.30 -13.54 -14.81
C GLY A 43 -5.05 -12.85 -13.68
N ALA A 44 -5.96 -13.58 -13.05
CA ALA A 44 -6.75 -13.09 -11.92
C ALA A 44 -5.88 -12.89 -10.67
N CYS A 45 -5.83 -11.66 -10.16
CA CYS A 45 -5.13 -11.33 -8.92
C CYS A 45 -6.11 -10.67 -7.93
N SER A 46 -6.02 -11.08 -6.66
CA SER A 46 -6.80 -10.47 -5.58
C SER A 46 -6.14 -9.17 -5.10
N ILE A 47 -6.96 -8.15 -4.87
CA ILE A 47 -6.58 -6.87 -4.26
C ILE A 47 -7.57 -6.51 -3.15
N TYR A 48 -7.21 -5.54 -2.31
CA TYR A 48 -8.11 -4.98 -1.30
C TYR A 48 -8.32 -3.50 -1.59
N MET A 49 -9.57 -3.06 -1.62
CA MET A 49 -9.95 -1.67 -1.84
C MET A 49 -10.84 -1.18 -0.72
N ALA A 50 -10.62 0.07 -0.32
CA ALA A 50 -11.44 0.71 0.70
C ALA A 50 -12.90 0.82 0.23
N ASP A 51 -13.83 0.60 1.16
CA ASP A 51 -15.25 0.78 0.90
C ASP A 51 -15.56 2.26 0.68
N GLN A 52 -16.47 2.58 -0.25
CA GLN A 52 -16.80 3.98 -0.56
C GLN A 52 -17.21 4.79 0.68
N GLY A 53 -17.90 4.16 1.64
CA GLY A 53 -18.30 4.79 2.90
C GLY A 53 -17.19 4.94 3.94
N ALA A 54 -16.03 4.31 3.72
CA ALA A 54 -14.85 4.37 4.58
C ALA A 54 -13.78 5.34 4.06
N ILE A 55 -13.95 5.90 2.85
CA ILE A 55 -13.03 6.87 2.27
C ILE A 55 -13.32 8.26 2.85
N ASP A 56 -12.30 8.83 3.48
CA ASP A 56 -12.26 10.24 3.90
C ASP A 56 -11.14 10.96 3.14
N GLU A 57 -11.51 11.82 2.20
CA GLU A 57 -10.57 12.58 1.37
C GLU A 57 -9.74 13.61 2.16
N CYS A 58 -10.13 13.92 3.40
CA CYS A 58 -9.39 14.84 4.26
C CYS A 58 -8.23 14.16 4.99
N VAL A 59 -8.18 12.83 5.01
CA VAL A 59 -7.14 12.08 5.70
C VAL A 59 -5.90 11.96 4.81
N VAL A 60 -4.76 12.38 5.34
CA VAL A 60 -3.45 12.19 4.73
C VAL A 60 -2.72 11.02 5.39
N PRO A 61 -1.86 10.29 4.65
CA PRO A 61 -1.08 9.20 5.23
C PRO A 61 -0.14 9.71 6.31
N MET A 62 0.17 8.83 7.27
CA MET A 62 1.25 9.09 8.21
C MET A 62 2.59 9.10 7.47
N ASP A 63 3.53 9.93 7.93
CA ASP A 63 4.88 10.06 7.39
C ASP A 63 5.61 8.72 7.23
N TRP A 64 5.61 7.90 8.29
CA TRP A 64 6.23 6.58 8.29
C TRP A 64 5.55 5.61 7.29
N TYR A 65 4.25 5.78 7.04
CA TYR A 65 3.51 4.92 6.12
C TYR A 65 3.88 5.25 4.67
N LYS A 66 3.95 6.55 4.33
CA LYS A 66 4.41 6.98 3.00
C LYS A 66 5.83 6.48 2.74
N GLU A 67 6.72 6.59 3.73
CA GLU A 67 8.09 6.09 3.59
C GLU A 67 8.14 4.58 3.30
N MET A 68 7.33 3.79 4.01
CA MET A 68 7.23 2.35 3.79
C MET A 68 6.78 2.02 2.36
N VAL A 69 5.80 2.76 1.82
CA VAL A 69 5.34 2.62 0.44
C VAL A 69 6.43 2.98 -0.57
N LEU A 70 7.19 4.07 -0.33
CA LEU A 70 8.28 4.49 -1.20
C LEU A 70 9.40 3.44 -1.24
N LEU A 71 9.79 2.88 -0.10
CA LEU A 71 10.77 1.79 -0.03
C LEU A 71 10.29 0.55 -0.80
N GLY A 72 9.02 0.19 -0.66
CA GLY A 72 8.42 -0.88 -1.47
C GLY A 72 8.49 -0.61 -2.97
N CYS A 73 8.25 0.63 -3.40
CA CYS A 73 8.37 1.03 -4.80
C CYS A 73 9.82 0.92 -5.31
N VAL A 74 10.80 1.35 -4.51
CA VAL A 74 12.22 1.24 -4.85
C VAL A 74 12.65 -0.22 -4.94
N ALA A 75 12.30 -1.04 -3.95
CA ALA A 75 12.66 -2.46 -3.90
C ALA A 75 12.09 -3.26 -5.08
N ASN A 76 10.93 -2.85 -5.62
CA ASN A 76 10.28 -3.49 -6.77
C ASN A 76 10.54 -2.75 -8.09
N GLU A 77 11.51 -1.82 -8.12
CA GLU A 77 11.95 -1.10 -9.32
C GLU A 77 10.82 -0.36 -10.06
N PHE A 78 9.90 0.24 -9.31
CA PHE A 78 8.80 1.01 -9.92
C PHE A 78 9.32 2.23 -10.69
N PRO A 79 8.60 2.69 -11.74
CA PRO A 79 9.07 3.81 -12.54
C PRO A 79 9.28 5.10 -11.73
N GLU A 80 10.39 5.79 -11.96
CA GLU A 80 10.77 7.02 -11.23
C GLU A 80 9.66 8.08 -11.23
N GLY A 81 8.94 8.23 -12.35
CA GLY A 81 7.81 9.15 -12.43
C GLY A 81 6.67 8.83 -11.46
N TYR A 82 6.42 7.54 -11.21
CA TYR A 82 5.42 7.06 -10.26
C TYR A 82 5.89 7.26 -8.81
N VAL A 83 7.16 6.95 -8.54
CA VAL A 83 7.78 7.20 -7.21
C VAL A 83 7.67 8.68 -6.84
N ARG A 84 8.05 9.59 -7.76
CA ARG A 84 7.93 11.04 -7.53
C ARG A 84 6.49 11.50 -7.28
N ALA A 85 5.51 10.87 -7.92
CA ALA A 85 4.10 11.18 -7.67
C ALA A 85 3.68 10.82 -6.24
N ILE A 86 4.18 9.70 -5.70
CA ILE A 86 3.96 9.29 -4.30
C ILE A 86 4.71 10.22 -3.35
N GLU A 87 5.96 10.59 -3.64
CA GLU A 87 6.76 11.51 -2.80
C GLU A 87 6.04 12.85 -2.57
N ALA A 88 5.37 13.36 -3.60
CA ALA A 88 4.62 14.61 -3.57
C ALA A 88 3.34 14.57 -2.72
N VAL A 89 2.88 13.39 -2.28
CA VAL A 89 1.72 13.26 -1.39
C VAL A 89 2.05 13.83 -0.02
N SER A 90 1.17 14.72 0.47
CA SER A 90 1.30 15.31 1.81
C SER A 90 1.11 14.24 2.88
N THR A 91 1.82 14.40 4.00
CA THR A 91 1.76 13.48 5.15
C THR A 91 1.50 14.24 6.44
N ALA A 92 1.04 13.52 7.45
CA ALA A 92 1.00 13.99 8.84
C ALA A 92 1.95 13.18 9.73
N GLU A 93 2.47 13.82 10.77
CA GLU A 93 3.16 13.10 11.84
C GLU A 93 2.14 12.32 12.69
N ASP A 94 2.55 11.13 13.13
CA ASP A 94 1.71 10.31 13.99
C ASP A 94 1.72 10.84 15.45
N SER A 95 0.58 11.37 15.88
CA SER A 95 0.39 11.87 17.25
C SER A 95 0.57 10.79 18.32
N ASN A 96 0.42 9.51 17.97
CA ASN A 96 0.74 8.40 18.84
C ASN A 96 2.24 8.08 18.77
N GLN A 97 3.01 8.75 19.63
CA GLN A 97 4.47 8.63 19.72
C GLN A 97 4.98 7.20 19.97
N GLY A 98 4.18 6.34 20.60
CA GLY A 98 4.53 4.93 20.81
C GLY A 98 4.40 4.11 19.53
N ARG A 99 3.35 4.36 18.74
CA ARG A 99 3.15 3.72 17.43
C ARG A 99 4.17 4.25 16.43
N ALA A 100 4.36 5.56 16.34
CA ALA A 100 5.33 6.21 15.46
C ALA A 100 6.72 5.58 15.59
N ARG A 101 7.24 5.44 16.81
CA ARG A 101 8.55 4.81 17.08
C ARG A 101 8.65 3.37 16.58
N ARG A 102 7.60 2.57 16.76
CA ARG A 102 7.62 1.17 16.29
C ARG A 102 7.62 1.09 14.77
N GLN A 103 6.85 1.96 14.10
CA GLN A 103 6.75 1.95 12.65
C GLN A 103 8.03 2.49 12.00
N TRP A 104 8.61 3.56 12.54
CA TRP A 104 9.90 4.06 12.06
C TRP A 104 11.03 3.05 12.21
N LYS A 105 11.02 2.22 13.26
CA LYS A 105 11.97 1.11 13.38
C LYS A 105 11.82 0.09 12.24
N ILE A 106 10.58 -0.26 11.87
CA ILE A 106 10.33 -1.16 10.72
C ILE A 106 10.83 -0.50 9.43
N VAL A 107 10.60 0.79 9.25
CA VAL A 107 11.09 1.54 8.09
C VAL A 107 12.62 1.53 8.01
N GLU A 108 13.33 1.69 9.14
CA GLU A 108 14.79 1.57 9.20
C GLU A 108 15.25 0.16 8.82
N GLU A 109 14.61 -0.88 9.34
CA GLU A 109 14.91 -2.28 8.99
C GLU A 109 14.68 -2.56 7.49
N LEU A 110 13.65 -1.97 6.88
CA LEU A 110 13.39 -2.07 5.43
C LEU A 110 14.45 -1.35 4.60
N ARG A 111 14.92 -0.16 5.04
CA ARG A 111 15.98 0.58 4.35
C ARG A 111 17.28 -0.19 4.30
N ASP A 112 17.62 -0.91 5.37
CA ASP A 112 18.84 -1.71 5.45
C ASP A 112 18.78 -2.97 4.56
N ALA A 113 17.58 -3.37 4.11
CA ALA A 113 17.35 -4.57 3.30
C ALA A 113 17.34 -4.31 1.78
N ILE A 114 17.38 -3.05 1.35
CA ILE A 114 17.35 -2.60 -0.06
C ILE A 114 18.75 -2.14 -0.47
#